data_AF-A0A7U9L1J6-F1
#
_entry.id   AF-A0A7U9L1J6-F1
#
_cell.length_a   1.000
_cell.length_b   1.000
_cell.length_c   1.000
_cell.angle_alpha   90.00
_cell.angle_beta   90.00
_cell.angle_gamma   90.00
#
_symmetry.space_group_name_H-M   'P 1'
#
loop_
_entity.id
_entity.type
_entity.pdbx_description
1 polymer ?
#
loop_
_entity_poly.entity_id
_entity_poly.type
_entity_poly.pdbx_seq_one_letter_code
_entity_poly.pdbx_strand_id
1 'polypeptide(L)'
;MCADRVQPSPAEESLPIRLNMDDSDSPSDVVDALFLGRFASGEQPYARSRSVDRVKSGLTLLPPGAKVLRSARDEDRSATLAEGDGFTLLVSRWNRGADVTVTATTDELAQKVLGQSADGAEDEPEPQPENVSMGFWYLSPGAARTAPPGRSPPAPGTRSAPTTPRRWPRPSTG
;
A
#
# COMPACT_ATOMS: atom_id res chain seq x y z
N MET A 1 -20.03 30.86 11.10
CA MET A 1 -20.12 30.92 9.63
C MET A 1 -20.56 29.54 9.19
N CYS A 2 -21.77 29.40 8.68
CA CYS A 2 -22.32 28.11 8.28
C CYS A 2 -21.69 27.75 6.94
N ALA A 3 -21.00 26.61 6.86
CA ALA A 3 -20.64 26.02 5.59
C ALA A 3 -21.96 25.75 4.84
N ASP A 4 -22.13 26.40 3.69
CA ASP A 4 -23.25 26.13 2.80
C ASP A 4 -23.12 24.67 2.38
N ARG A 5 -24.02 23.81 2.85
CA ARG A 5 -23.99 22.38 2.53
C ARG A 5 -24.35 22.30 1.05
N VAL A 6 -23.35 22.02 0.22
CA VAL A 6 -23.56 21.81 -1.21
C VAL A 6 -24.58 20.69 -1.35
N GLN A 7 -25.72 21.01 -1.97
CA GLN A 7 -26.76 20.02 -2.23
C GLN A 7 -26.23 19.03 -3.28
N PRO A 8 -26.47 17.72 -3.12
CA PRO A 8 -26.09 16.74 -4.13
C PRO A 8 -26.77 17.12 -5.46
N SER A 9 -26.00 17.02 -6.53
CA SER A 9 -26.48 17.22 -7.88
C SER A 9 -27.48 16.12 -8.27
N PRO A 10 -28.38 16.38 -9.24
CA PRO A 10 -29.28 15.35 -9.75
C PRO A 10 -28.56 14.09 -10.29
N ALA A 11 -27.29 14.23 -10.69
CA ALA A 11 -26.44 13.11 -11.11
C ALA A 11 -25.99 12.25 -9.91
N GLU A 12 -25.66 12.88 -8.78
CA GLU A 12 -25.28 12.19 -7.52
C GLU A 12 -26.49 11.49 -6.89
N GLU A 13 -27.69 12.08 -6.96
CA GLU A 13 -28.92 11.46 -6.46
C GLU A 13 -29.40 10.29 -7.32
N SER A 14 -29.11 10.30 -8.63
CA SER A 14 -29.60 9.29 -9.58
C SER A 14 -28.77 8.00 -9.63
N LEU A 15 -27.58 7.98 -9.02
CA LEU A 15 -26.70 6.82 -8.98
C LEU A 15 -26.26 6.50 -7.55
N PRO A 16 -27.14 5.92 -6.71
CA PRO A 16 -26.75 5.52 -5.37
C PRO A 16 -25.62 4.50 -5.43
N ILE A 17 -24.54 4.75 -4.69
CA ILE A 17 -23.38 3.87 -4.65
C ILE A 17 -23.76 2.57 -3.95
N ARG A 18 -23.59 1.47 -4.67
CA ARG A 18 -23.86 0.12 -4.20
C ARG A 18 -22.53 -0.61 -4.13
N LEU A 19 -22.03 -0.81 -2.92
CA LEU A 19 -20.89 -1.68 -2.66
C LEU A 19 -21.41 -3.09 -2.38
N ASN A 20 -20.87 -4.05 -3.12
CA ASN A 20 -21.04 -5.47 -2.81
C ASN A 20 -19.85 -5.90 -1.96
N MET A 21 -20.13 -6.73 -0.97
CA MET A 21 -19.10 -7.36 -0.15
C MET A 21 -19.25 -8.87 -0.19
N ASP A 22 -18.13 -9.57 -0.19
CA ASP A 22 -18.05 -11.02 -0.09
C ASP A 22 -17.09 -11.45 1.02
N ASP A 23 -16.76 -12.75 1.07
CA ASP A 23 -15.91 -13.33 2.10
C ASP A 23 -14.41 -13.04 1.91
N SER A 24 -14.03 -12.41 0.80
CA SER A 24 -12.66 -11.94 0.55
C SER A 24 -12.40 -10.55 1.13
N ASP A 25 -13.44 -9.80 1.47
CA ASP A 25 -13.32 -8.49 2.10
C ASP A 25 -12.92 -8.59 3.58
N SER A 26 -12.04 -7.69 3.99
CA SER A 26 -11.62 -7.51 5.37
C SER A 26 -12.35 -6.35 6.05
N PRO A 27 -12.25 -6.22 7.39
CA PRO A 27 -12.69 -5.03 8.09
C PRO A 27 -12.03 -3.72 7.61
N SER A 28 -10.81 -3.78 7.03
CA SER A 28 -10.16 -2.59 6.46
C SER A 28 -10.89 -2.12 5.20
N ASP A 29 -11.40 -3.04 4.38
CA ASP A 29 -12.15 -2.72 3.15
C ASP A 29 -13.50 -2.05 3.50
N VAL A 30 -14.14 -2.45 4.61
CA VAL A 30 -15.31 -1.74 5.17
C VAL A 30 -14.96 -0.31 5.59
N VAL A 31 -13.79 -0.11 6.19
CA VAL A 31 -13.34 1.21 6.63
C VAL A 31 -13.12 2.13 5.43
N ASP A 32 -12.53 1.62 4.35
CA ASP A 32 -12.32 2.35 3.10
C ASP A 32 -13.66 2.72 2.44
N ALA A 33 -14.59 1.77 2.38
CA ALA A 33 -15.95 2.00 1.90
C ALA A 33 -16.67 3.14 2.66
N LEU A 34 -16.60 3.12 3.99
CA LEU A 34 -17.21 4.15 4.84
C LEU A 34 -16.56 5.53 4.63
N PHE A 35 -15.24 5.57 4.45
CA PHE A 35 -14.51 6.80 4.13
C PHE A 35 -14.98 7.40 2.80
N LEU A 36 -15.04 6.57 1.75
CA LEU A 36 -15.46 6.99 0.41
C LEU A 36 -16.90 7.50 0.37
N GLY A 37 -17.79 6.98 1.22
CA GLY A 37 -19.19 7.36 1.25
C GLY A 37 -19.45 8.86 1.40
N ARG A 38 -18.66 9.59 2.21
CA ARG A 38 -18.84 11.05 2.40
C ARG A 38 -18.35 11.87 1.21
N PHE A 39 -17.29 11.41 0.54
CA PHE A 39 -16.84 12.04 -0.70
C PHE A 39 -17.84 11.81 -1.82
N ALA A 40 -18.28 10.57 -1.97
CA ALA A 40 -19.05 10.14 -3.11
C ALA A 40 -20.54 10.52 -3.04
N SER A 41 -21.02 10.94 -1.85
CA SER A 41 -22.32 11.61 -1.67
C SER A 41 -22.25 13.13 -1.83
N GLY A 42 -21.06 13.71 -2.03
CA GLY A 42 -20.85 15.15 -2.12
C GLY A 42 -20.84 15.89 -0.77
N GLU A 43 -21.02 15.21 0.37
CA GLU A 43 -20.98 15.84 1.69
C GLU A 43 -19.61 16.46 2.01
N GLN A 44 -18.53 15.81 1.56
CA GLN A 44 -17.15 16.26 1.71
C GLN A 44 -16.43 16.17 0.36
N PRO A 45 -16.69 17.11 -0.56
CA PRO A 45 -16.34 16.96 -1.97
C PRO A 45 -14.86 17.23 -2.29
N TYR A 46 -14.07 17.66 -1.30
CA TYR A 46 -12.65 17.94 -1.47
C TYR A 46 -11.82 16.85 -0.82
N ALA A 47 -10.86 16.29 -1.57
CA ALA A 47 -9.99 15.23 -1.09
C ALA A 47 -8.51 15.60 -1.27
N ARG A 48 -7.69 15.33 -0.26
CA ARG A 48 -6.22 15.49 -0.28
C ARG A 48 -5.58 14.27 0.34
N SER A 49 -4.54 13.74 -0.29
CA SER A 49 -3.79 12.58 0.21
C SER A 49 -2.29 12.83 0.26
N ARG A 50 -1.62 12.11 1.16
CA ARG A 50 -0.17 12.03 1.22
C ARG A 50 0.23 10.61 1.58
N SER A 51 1.19 10.07 0.84
CA SER A 51 1.87 8.82 1.17
C SER A 51 3.16 9.12 1.93
N VAL A 52 3.44 8.32 2.94
CA VAL A 52 4.65 8.38 3.76
C VAL A 52 5.29 7.00 3.71
N ASP A 53 6.42 6.89 3.01
CA ASP A 53 7.12 5.60 2.81
C ASP A 53 7.56 4.97 4.14
N ARG A 54 7.97 5.83 5.09
CA ARG A 54 8.42 5.40 6.41
C ARG A 54 7.95 6.37 7.49
N VAL A 55 7.00 5.91 8.29
CA VAL A 55 6.43 6.67 9.40
C VAL A 55 7.31 6.53 10.64
N LYS A 56 7.64 7.63 11.29
CA LYS A 56 8.32 7.59 12.60
C LYS A 56 7.53 6.76 13.60
N SER A 57 8.25 5.94 14.36
CA SER A 57 7.65 5.05 15.37
C SER A 57 6.80 5.84 16.37
N GLY A 58 5.62 5.31 16.70
CA GLY A 58 4.72 5.88 17.71
C GLY A 58 3.87 7.07 17.25
N LEU A 59 4.08 7.61 16.03
CA LEU A 59 3.17 8.62 15.50
C LEU A 59 1.81 8.00 15.16
N THR A 60 0.73 8.72 15.45
CA THR A 60 -0.66 8.30 15.17
C THR A 60 -1.15 8.73 13.78
N LEU A 61 -0.56 9.78 13.20
CA LEU A 61 -1.03 10.43 11.97
C LEU A 61 -2.47 10.96 12.09
N LEU A 62 -2.94 11.17 13.32
CA LEU A 62 -4.23 11.78 13.60
C LEU A 62 -4.01 13.27 13.93
N PRO A 63 -4.77 14.18 13.31
CA PRO A 63 -4.67 15.60 13.61
C PRO A 63 -5.26 15.88 15.00
N PRO A 64 -4.87 16.98 15.65
CA PRO A 64 -5.39 17.33 16.96
C PRO A 64 -6.92 17.42 16.97
N GLY A 65 -7.55 16.80 17.97
CA GLY A 65 -9.01 16.82 18.14
C GLY A 65 -9.78 15.85 17.24
N ALA A 66 -9.12 15.05 16.40
CA ALA A 66 -9.79 14.01 15.64
C ALA A 66 -10.33 12.90 16.55
N LYS A 67 -11.56 12.48 16.27
CA LYS A 67 -12.22 11.37 16.96
C LYS A 67 -12.18 10.13 16.08
N VAL A 68 -11.61 9.05 16.58
CA VAL A 68 -11.61 7.75 15.89
C VAL A 68 -13.02 7.17 15.86
N LEU A 69 -13.50 6.81 14.67
CA LEU A 69 -14.79 6.18 14.42
C LEU A 69 -14.68 4.67 14.30
N ARG A 70 -13.67 4.21 13.56
CA ARG A 70 -13.39 2.79 13.32
C ARG A 70 -11.88 2.58 13.23
N SER A 71 -11.43 1.42 13.69
CA SER A 71 -10.06 0.98 13.51
C SER A 71 -10.08 -0.53 13.24
N ALA A 72 -9.33 -0.94 12.24
CA ALA A 72 -9.13 -2.32 11.84
C ALA A 72 -7.63 -2.60 11.80
N ARG A 73 -7.22 -3.78 12.24
CA ARG A 73 -5.83 -4.21 12.27
C ARG A 73 -5.73 -5.68 11.91
N ASP A 74 -4.97 -5.95 10.84
CA ASP A 74 -4.49 -7.26 10.44
C ASP A 74 -3.00 -7.40 10.79
N GLU A 75 -2.38 -8.52 10.42
CA GLU A 75 -0.96 -8.80 10.69
C GLU A 75 -0.04 -7.76 10.04
N ASP A 76 -0.25 -7.43 8.76
CA ASP A 76 0.64 -6.58 7.96
C ASP A 76 0.08 -5.20 7.63
N ARG A 77 -1.21 -4.96 7.91
CA ARG A 77 -1.91 -3.71 7.59
C ARG A 77 -2.88 -3.26 8.67
N SER A 78 -3.19 -1.98 8.71
CA SER A 78 -4.25 -1.43 9.57
C SER A 78 -4.89 -0.21 8.95
N ALA A 79 -6.20 -0.05 9.11
CA ALA A 79 -6.95 1.11 8.67
C ALA A 79 -7.57 1.82 9.89
N THR A 80 -7.47 3.15 9.95
CA THR A 80 -8.11 3.97 11.00
C THR A 80 -8.89 5.10 10.36
N LEU A 81 -10.18 5.13 10.64
CA LEU A 81 -11.10 6.20 10.24
C LEU A 81 -11.33 7.13 11.41
N ALA A 82 -11.10 8.42 11.20
CA ALA A 82 -11.36 9.46 12.18
C ALA A 82 -12.15 10.61 11.54
N GLU A 83 -12.86 11.37 12.37
CA GLU A 83 -13.57 12.57 11.95
C GLU A 83 -13.22 13.76 12.83
N GLY A 84 -13.50 14.95 12.31
CA GLY A 84 -13.57 16.18 13.08
C GLY A 84 -14.49 17.18 12.39
N ASP A 85 -14.39 18.44 12.78
CA ASP A 85 -15.31 19.48 12.30
C ASP A 85 -15.15 19.71 10.79
N GLY A 86 -16.10 19.18 10.01
CA GLY A 86 -16.14 19.32 8.56
C GLY A 86 -15.15 18.47 7.78
N PHE A 87 -14.47 17.50 8.42
CA PHE A 87 -13.54 16.60 7.74
C PHE A 87 -13.66 15.14 8.21
N THR A 88 -13.19 14.25 7.36
CA THR A 88 -12.97 12.84 7.66
C THR A 88 -11.57 12.47 7.19
N LEU A 89 -10.88 11.62 7.93
CA LEU A 89 -9.52 11.19 7.66
C LEU A 89 -9.42 9.67 7.74
N LEU A 90 -8.75 9.10 6.75
CA LEU A 90 -8.40 7.70 6.68
C LEU A 90 -6.87 7.58 6.76
N VAL A 91 -6.39 6.84 7.75
CA VAL A 91 -4.99 6.36 7.80
C VAL A 91 -4.98 4.89 7.43
N SER A 92 -4.38 4.56 6.29
CA SER A 92 -4.06 3.19 5.93
C SER A 92 -2.57 2.96 6.17
N ARG A 93 -2.22 2.02 7.03
CA ARG A 93 -0.83 1.66 7.32
C ARG A 93 -0.53 0.27 6.81
N TRP A 94 0.70 0.10 6.35
CA TRP A 94 1.34 -1.17 6.06
C TRP A 94 2.72 -1.14 6.68
N ASN A 95 3.33 -2.29 6.96
CA ASN A 95 4.72 -2.42 7.46
C ASN A 95 5.30 -1.15 8.14
N ARG A 96 6.09 -0.34 7.42
CA ARG A 96 6.65 0.93 7.91
C ARG A 96 6.00 2.18 7.32
N GLY A 97 5.12 2.06 6.32
CA GLY A 97 4.55 3.19 5.59
C GLY A 97 3.09 3.45 5.95
N ALA A 98 2.58 4.58 5.46
CA ALA A 98 1.17 4.91 5.58
C ALA A 98 0.69 5.86 4.48
N ASP A 99 -0.57 5.70 4.10
CA ASP A 99 -1.33 6.68 3.34
C ASP A 99 -2.28 7.40 4.28
N VAL A 100 -2.26 8.72 4.22
CA VAL A 100 -3.21 9.59 4.90
C VAL A 100 -4.05 10.28 3.85
N THR A 101 -5.35 10.02 3.86
CA THR A 101 -6.31 10.67 2.96
C THR A 101 -7.33 11.43 3.78
N VAL A 102 -7.60 12.68 3.41
CA VAL A 102 -8.56 13.57 4.05
C VAL A 102 -9.62 13.95 3.05
N THR A 103 -10.88 13.86 3.45
CA THR A 103 -12.02 14.48 2.77
C THR A 103 -12.59 15.60 3.64
N ALA A 104 -13.00 16.71 3.04
CA ALA A 104 -13.53 17.84 3.79
C ALA A 104 -14.56 18.65 2.99
N THR A 105 -15.28 19.53 3.70
CA THR A 105 -16.26 20.46 3.11
C THR A 105 -15.61 21.60 2.31
N THR A 106 -14.31 21.89 2.53
CA THR A 106 -13.53 22.85 1.73
C THR A 106 -12.14 22.30 1.43
N ASP A 107 -11.52 22.74 0.34
CA ASP A 107 -10.17 22.31 -0.05
C ASP A 107 -9.11 22.77 0.94
N GLU A 108 -9.23 23.99 1.47
CA GLU A 108 -8.29 24.55 2.44
C GLU A 108 -8.32 23.78 3.75
N LEU A 109 -9.50 23.30 4.16
CA LEU A 109 -9.65 22.45 5.35
C LEU A 109 -8.98 21.09 5.11
N ALA A 110 -9.20 20.45 3.96
CA ALA A 110 -8.55 19.19 3.62
C ALA A 110 -7.02 19.34 3.62
N GLN A 111 -6.49 20.40 3.01
CA GLN A 111 -5.05 20.67 2.98
C GLN A 111 -4.48 20.93 4.39
N LYS A 112 -5.15 21.75 5.20
CA LYS A 112 -4.73 22.06 6.57
C LYS A 112 -4.66 20.79 7.42
N VAL A 113 -5.72 19.98 7.40
CA VAL A 113 -5.82 18.75 8.19
C VAL A 113 -4.78 17.72 7.75
N LEU A 114 -4.58 17.56 6.43
CA LEU A 114 -3.53 16.68 5.91
C LEU A 114 -2.14 17.13 6.36
N GLY A 115 -1.88 18.44 6.31
CA GLY A 115 -0.65 19.04 6.82
C GLY A 115 -0.43 18.71 8.29
N GLN A 116 -1.43 18.95 9.15
CA GLN A 116 -1.37 18.64 10.58
C GLN A 116 -1.15 17.15 10.89
N SER A 117 -1.67 16.27 10.03
CA SER A 117 -1.62 14.83 10.24
C SER A 117 -0.29 14.21 9.83
N ALA A 118 0.32 14.74 8.76
CA ALA A 118 1.55 14.21 8.18
C ALA A 118 2.79 15.10 8.44
N ASP A 119 2.66 16.18 9.20
CA ASP A 119 3.79 17.03 9.55
C ASP A 119 4.81 16.26 10.38
N GLY A 120 6.07 16.31 9.94
CA GLY A 120 7.17 15.56 10.56
C GLY A 120 7.01 14.02 10.57
N ALA A 121 6.06 13.46 9.80
CA ALA A 121 5.74 12.04 9.82
C ALA A 121 6.84 11.14 9.26
N GLU A 122 7.59 11.64 8.27
CA GLU A 122 8.67 10.91 7.60
C GLU A 122 9.85 10.70 8.57
N ASP A 123 10.30 9.46 8.66
CA ASP A 123 11.54 9.05 9.33
C ASP A 123 12.75 9.30 8.42
N GLU A 124 13.95 9.43 9.01
CA GLU A 124 15.16 9.60 8.21
C GLU A 124 15.39 8.34 7.34
N PRO A 125 15.74 8.51 6.05
CA PRO A 125 16.02 7.36 5.19
C PRO A 125 17.24 6.61 5.76
N GLU A 126 17.12 5.29 5.87
CA GLU A 126 18.30 4.46 6.13
C GLU A 126 19.31 4.71 5.00
N PRO A 127 20.62 4.85 5.31
CA PRO A 127 21.62 5.11 4.30
C PRO A 127 21.54 4.04 3.22
N GLN A 128 21.30 4.50 1.99
CA GLN A 128 21.18 3.62 0.84
C GLN A 128 22.49 2.83 0.69
N PRO A 129 22.45 1.51 0.50
CA PRO A 129 23.65 0.74 0.24
C PRO A 129 24.32 1.28 -1.04
N GLU A 130 25.65 1.46 -1.01
CA GLU A 130 26.44 2.00 -2.12
C GLU A 130 26.32 1.18 -3.42
N ASN A 131 25.79 -0.04 -3.32
CA ASN A 131 25.47 -0.92 -4.44
C ASN A 131 23.97 -1.19 -4.52
N VAL A 132 23.32 -0.65 -5.55
CA VAL A 132 21.96 -1.03 -5.93
C VAL A 132 22.03 -2.15 -6.95
N SER A 133 21.50 -3.32 -6.62
CA SER A 133 21.29 -4.39 -7.60
C SER A 133 20.14 -4.00 -8.52
N MET A 134 20.43 -3.69 -9.79
CA MET A 134 19.39 -3.46 -10.80
C MET A 134 18.75 -4.80 -11.18
N GLY A 135 17.57 -5.08 -10.65
CA GLY A 135 16.71 -6.17 -11.10
C GLY A 135 15.92 -5.75 -12.34
N PHE A 136 16.08 -6.49 -13.43
CA PHE A 136 15.25 -6.31 -14.62
C PHE A 136 13.99 -7.16 -14.49
N TRP A 137 12.82 -6.55 -14.64
CA TRP A 137 11.57 -7.28 -14.84
C TRP A 137 11.49 -7.75 -16.29
N TYR A 138 11.56 -9.07 -16.50
CA TYR A 138 11.19 -9.66 -17.79
C TYR A 138 9.68 -9.87 -17.82
N LEU A 139 8.98 -9.15 -18.70
CA LEU A 139 7.61 -9.48 -19.08
C LEU A 139 7.65 -10.73 -19.96
N SER A 140 7.54 -11.91 -19.36
CA SER A 140 7.31 -13.15 -20.11
C SER A 140 5.81 -13.43 -20.18
N PRO A 141 5.21 -13.57 -21.38
CA PRO A 141 3.83 -14.02 -21.50
C PRO A 141 3.78 -15.51 -21.13
N GLY A 142 3.46 -15.79 -19.87
CA GLY A 142 3.26 -17.14 -19.35
C GLY A 142 4.36 -17.60 -18.39
N ALA A 143 4.26 -17.23 -17.12
CA ALA A 143 4.95 -17.94 -16.05
C ALA A 143 4.13 -17.86 -14.76
N ALA A 144 3.74 -19.03 -14.23
CA ALA A 144 3.12 -19.19 -12.94
C ALA A 144 4.09 -18.77 -11.81
N ARG A 145 3.55 -18.17 -10.75
CA ARG A 145 4.30 -17.71 -9.57
C ARG A 145 5.06 -18.89 -8.95
N THR A 146 6.39 -18.81 -8.95
CA THR A 146 7.24 -19.67 -8.11
C THR A 146 8.08 -18.75 -7.22
N ALA A 147 7.98 -18.93 -5.91
CA ALA A 147 8.82 -18.25 -4.90
C ALA A 147 10.29 -18.73 -5.01
N PRO A 148 11.28 -18.00 -4.45
CA PRO A 148 12.67 -18.14 -4.86
C PRO A 148 13.40 -19.29 -4.13
N PRO A 149 14.34 -20.01 -4.77
CA PRO A 149 15.40 -20.69 -4.04
C PRO A 149 16.55 -19.70 -3.79
N GLY A 150 16.83 -19.44 -2.51
CA GLY A 150 18.07 -18.78 -2.09
C GLY A 150 19.27 -19.71 -2.21
N ARG A 151 20.23 -19.34 -3.08
CA ARG A 151 21.69 -19.47 -2.95
C ARG A 151 22.33 -19.31 -4.32
N SER A 152 23.23 -18.34 -4.47
CA SER A 152 24.11 -18.26 -5.64
C SER A 152 25.00 -19.51 -5.73
N PRO A 153 25.20 -20.09 -6.92
CA PRO A 153 26.21 -21.12 -7.12
C PRO A 153 27.63 -20.51 -7.08
N PRO A 154 28.65 -21.22 -6.56
CA PRO A 154 30.02 -20.72 -6.58
C PRO A 154 30.60 -20.74 -8.01
N ALA A 155 31.47 -19.76 -8.29
CA ALA A 155 32.13 -19.56 -9.59
C ALA A 155 32.93 -20.81 -10.06
N PRO A 156 33.04 -21.05 -11.37
CA PRO A 156 33.75 -22.21 -11.89
C PRO A 156 35.26 -22.10 -11.67
N GLY A 157 35.79 -22.94 -10.79
CA GLY A 157 37.22 -23.20 -10.65
C GLY A 157 37.75 -24.00 -11.84
N THR A 158 38.87 -23.58 -12.38
CA THR A 158 39.63 -24.28 -13.42
C THR A 158 40.06 -25.66 -12.91
N ARG A 159 39.51 -26.72 -13.50
CA ARG A 159 39.96 -28.10 -13.24
C ARG A 159 40.75 -28.61 -14.45
N SER A 160 42.06 -28.75 -14.25
CA SER A 160 42.96 -29.50 -15.12
C SER A 160 42.49 -30.95 -15.28
N ALA A 161 42.54 -31.44 -16.52
CA ALA A 161 42.16 -32.82 -16.87
C ALA A 161 43.24 -33.83 -16.42
N PRO A 162 42.86 -35.01 -15.90
CA PRO A 162 43.74 -36.17 -15.88
C PRO A 162 43.45 -37.11 -17.05
N THR A 163 44.54 -37.46 -17.74
CA THR A 163 44.70 -38.45 -18.80
C THR A 163 44.63 -39.87 -18.25
N THR A 164 43.77 -40.76 -18.78
CA THR A 164 44.06 -42.21 -18.97
C THR A 164 42.97 -42.90 -19.85
N PRO A 165 43.31 -43.98 -20.59
CA PRO A 165 42.63 -44.38 -21.83
C PRO A 165 41.46 -45.35 -21.62
N ARG A 166 40.45 -45.25 -22.50
CA ARG A 166 39.36 -46.22 -22.64
C ARG A 166 39.84 -47.51 -23.30
N ARG A 167 39.60 -48.64 -22.65
CA ARG A 167 39.67 -49.99 -23.23
C ARG A 167 38.26 -50.40 -23.65
N TRP A 168 38.08 -50.82 -24.91
CA TRP A 168 36.80 -51.32 -25.45
C TRP A 168 36.64 -52.82 -25.16
N PRO A 169 35.42 -53.31 -24.79
CA PRO A 169 35.12 -54.73 -24.85
C PRO A 169 34.62 -55.15 -26.24
N ARG A 170 34.97 -56.38 -26.64
CA ARG A 170 34.58 -57.03 -27.90
C ARG A 170 33.15 -57.58 -27.85
N PRO A 171 32.43 -57.69 -28.98
CA PRO A 171 31.13 -58.34 -29.03
C PRO A 171 31.26 -59.87 -29.02
N SER A 172 30.40 -60.52 -28.24
CA SER A 172 30.18 -61.96 -28.24
C SER A 172 29.12 -62.35 -29.28
N THR A 173 29.41 -63.45 -29.94
CA THR A 173 28.73 -64.11 -31.06
C THR A 173 27.27 -64.48 -30.82
N GLY A 174 26.49 -64.39 -31.90
CA GLY A 174 25.31 -65.20 -32.21
C GLY A 174 25.43 -65.67 -33.64
#